data_AF-A0A3Q2XQP4-F1
#
_entry.id   AF-A0A3Q2XQP4-F1
#
_cell.length_a   1.000
_cell.length_b   1.000
_cell.length_c   1.000
_cell.angle_alpha   90.00
_cell.angle_beta   90.00
_cell.angle_gamma   90.00
#
_symmetry.space_group_name_H-M   'P 1'
#
loop_
_entity.id
_entity.type
_entity.pdbx_description
1 polymer ?
#
loop_
_entity_poly.entity_id
_entity_poly.type
_entity_poly.pdbx_seq_one_letter_code
_entity_poly.pdbx_strand_id
1 'polypeptide(L)' 'MAPYITDSSLLSEYQTKVLEENFKPGKVPDATTLTLVAAECGLSEEETQKWFKQRTSQWRQAEGLPAELGSVLD' A
#
# COMPACT_ATOMS: atom_id res chain seq x y z
N MET A 1 26.39 7.58 5.68
CA MET A 1 25.40 6.49 5.52
C MET A 1 24.36 6.72 6.61
N ALA A 2 23.19 7.28 6.25
CA ALA A 2 22.17 7.65 7.24
C ALA A 2 21.63 6.39 7.95
N PRO A 3 21.28 6.47 9.24
CA PRO A 3 20.76 5.32 9.97
C PRO A 3 19.45 4.86 9.35
N TYR A 4 19.39 3.58 8.95
CA TYR A 4 18.15 2.90 8.59
C TYR A 4 17.23 2.95 9.81
N ILE A 5 16.11 3.67 9.70
CA ILE A 5 15.07 3.63 10.72
C ILE A 5 14.41 2.26 10.61
N THR A 6 14.88 1.32 11.44
CA THR A 6 14.26 0.03 11.73
C THR A 6 13.06 0.23 12.65
N ASP A 7 11.98 0.81 12.11
CA ASP A 7 10.67 0.73 12.74
C ASP A 7 9.60 0.63 11.65
N SER A 8 9.59 -0.52 10.97
CA SER A 8 8.62 -0.94 9.94
C SER A 8 7.15 -0.79 10.30
N SER A 9 6.81 -0.41 11.54
CA SER A 9 5.44 -0.23 12.03
C SER A 9 4.96 1.23 12.07
N LEU A 10 5.83 2.23 11.92
CA LEU A 10 5.46 3.65 12.01
C LEU A 10 5.90 4.39 10.75
N LEU A 11 5.12 4.24 9.68
CA LEU A 11 5.28 5.07 8.49
C LEU A 11 5.08 6.55 8.86
N SER A 12 6.01 7.40 8.43
CA SER A 12 5.87 8.85 8.55
C SER A 12 4.63 9.35 7.81
N GLU A 13 4.09 10.50 8.24
CA GLU A 13 3.01 11.20 7.51
C GLU A 13 3.36 11.42 6.03
N TYR A 14 4.63 11.71 5.74
CA TYR A 14 5.10 11.84 4.37
C TYR A 14 4.98 10.52 3.59
N GLN A 15 5.51 9.42 4.12
CA GLN A 15 5.45 8.11 3.48
C GLN A 15 4.01 7.65 3.27
N THR A 16 3.17 7.83 4.29
CA THR A 16 1.74 7.51 4.24
C THR A 16 1.04 8.31 3.14
N LYS A 17 1.33 9.62 3.05
CA LYS A 17 0.77 10.48 2.01
C LYS A 17 1.17 10.01 0.61
N VAL A 18 2.45 9.70 0.39
CA VAL A 18 2.93 9.17 -0.89
C VAL A 18 2.23 7.86 -1.25
N LEU A 19 2.15 6.92 -0.29
CA LEU A 19 1.46 5.63 -0.46
C LEU A 19 -0.03 5.81 -0.80
N GLU A 20 -0.73 6.71 -0.10
CA GLU A 20 -2.15 7.00 -0.37
C GLU A 20 -2.39 7.69 -1.71
N GLU A 21 -1.54 8.65 -2.10
CA GLU A 21 -1.66 9.32 -3.41
C GLU A 21 -1.49 8.32 -4.56
N ASN A 22 -0.55 7.37 -4.42
CA ASN A 22 -0.34 6.30 -5.39
C ASN A 22 -1.44 5.23 -5.35
N PHE A 23 -2.15 5.07 -4.23
CA PHE A 23 -3.29 4.15 -4.10
C PHE A 23 -4.57 4.64 -4.78
N LYS A 24 -4.82 5.96 -4.80
CA LYS A 24 -6.03 6.57 -5.39
C LYS A 24 -6.28 6.21 -6.86
N PRO A 25 -5.30 6.31 -7.79
CA PRO A 25 -5.52 6.05 -9.21
C PRO A 25 -5.60 4.55 -9.57
N GLY A 26 -5.02 3.68 -8.74
CA GLY A 26 -4.97 2.23 -8.96
C GLY A 26 -4.81 1.48 -7.64
N LYS A 27 -5.85 0.73 -7.26
CA LYS A 27 -5.93 0.02 -5.95
C LYS A 27 -4.96 -1.15 -5.82
N VAL A 28 -4.31 -1.50 -6.93
CA VAL A 28 -3.23 -2.45 -7.04
C VAL A 28 -2.14 -1.73 -7.83
N PRO A 29 -1.00 -1.40 -7.21
CA PRO A 29 0.10 -0.78 -7.92
C PRO A 29 0.76 -1.83 -8.84
N ASP A 30 1.07 -1.43 -10.07
CA ASP A 30 1.94 -2.22 -10.94
C ASP A 30 3.35 -2.30 -10.35
N ALA A 31 4.14 -3.29 -10.77
CA ALA A 31 5.51 -3.50 -10.29
C ALA A 31 6.36 -2.21 -10.35
N THR A 32 6.25 -1.46 -11.45
CA THR A 32 6.95 -0.17 -11.63
C THR A 32 6.55 0.86 -10.58
N THR A 33 5.25 1.03 -10.31
CA THR A 33 4.74 1.96 -9.30
C THR A 33 5.20 1.56 -7.91
N LEU A 34 5.19 0.26 -7.62
CA LEU A 34 5.64 -0.28 -6.35
C LEU A 34 7.12 0.01 -6.10
N THR A 35 8.00 -0.23 -7.08
CA THR A 35 9.43 0.09 -6.97
C THR A 35 9.67 1.60 -6.80
N LEU A 36 8.95 2.44 -7.53
CA LEU A 36 9.07 3.91 -7.43
C LEU A 36 8.68 4.41 -6.03
N VAL A 37 7.54 3.96 -5.52
CA VAL A 37 7.04 4.35 -4.19
C VAL A 37 7.95 3.82 -3.08
N ALA A 38 8.45 2.59 -3.22
CA ALA A 38 9.42 2.03 -2.28
C ALA A 38 10.69 2.89 -2.22
N ALA A 39 11.25 3.26 -3.38
CA ALA A 39 12.42 4.12 -3.44
C ALA A 39 12.17 5.54 -2.88
N GLU A 40 11.02 6.15 -3.20
CA GLU A 40 10.66 7.50 -2.73
C GLU A 40 10.45 7.55 -1.21
N CYS A 41 9.81 6.51 -0.65
CA CYS A 41 9.59 6.39 0.78
C CYS A 41 10.81 5.83 1.54
N GLY A 42 11.85 5.35 0.85
CA GLY A 42 12.96 4.62 1.46
C GLY A 42 12.54 3.28 2.09
N LEU A 43 11.47 2.67 1.58
CA LEU A 43 10.94 1.39 2.01
C LEU A 43 11.45 0.25 1.11
N SER A 44 11.33 -0.98 1.59
CA SER A 44 11.52 -2.14 0.73
C SER A 44 10.25 -2.42 -0.08
N GLU A 45 10.41 -2.97 -1.29
CA GLU A 45 9.29 -3.37 -2.15
C GLU A 45 8.29 -4.29 -1.43
N GLU A 46 8.78 -5.21 -0.58
CA GLU A 46 7.93 -6.09 0.22
C GLU A 46 7.03 -5.32 1.20
N GLU A 47 7.57 -4.29 1.86
CA GLU A 47 6.82 -3.48 2.83
C GLU A 47 5.77 -2.63 2.14
N THR A 48 6.14 -1.99 1.03
CA THR A 48 5.20 -1.27 0.17
C THR A 48 4.09 -2.21 -0.28
N GLN A 49 4.42 -3.42 -0.76
CA GLN A 49 3.42 -4.41 -1.16
C GLN A 49 2.47 -4.80 -0.02
N LYS A 50 3.00 -5.02 1.19
CA LYS A 50 2.20 -5.34 2.38
C LYS A 50 1.24 -4.20 2.72
N TRP A 51 1.71 -2.95 2.68
CA TRP A 51 0.88 -1.78 2.92
C TRP A 51 -0.27 -1.69 1.90
N PHE A 52 0.04 -1.83 0.61
CA PHE A 52 -0.97 -1.78 -0.45
C PHE A 52 -2.03 -2.88 -0.26
N LYS A 53 -1.62 -4.13 -0.01
CA LYS A 53 -2.57 -5.23 0.27
C LYS A 53 -3.49 -4.93 1.46
N GLN A 54 -2.94 -4.42 2.55
CA GLN A 54 -3.73 -4.05 3.73
C GLN A 54 -4.69 -2.90 3.43
N ARG A 55 -4.24 -1.87 2.72
CA ARG A 55 -5.07 -0.72 2.35
C ARG A 55 -6.19 -1.10 1.39
N THR A 56 -5.92 -1.96 0.39
CA THR A 56 -6.94 -2.52 -0.51
C THR A 56 -7.99 -3.31 0.27
N SER A 57 -7.58 -4.12 1.26
CA SER A 57 -8.51 -4.88 2.11
C SER A 57 -9.40 -3.97 2.96
N GLN A 58 -8.83 -2.92 3.57
CA GLN A 58 -9.60 -1.92 4.32
C GLN A 58 -10.58 -1.16 3.41
N TRP A 59 -10.14 -0.78 2.21
CA TRP A 59 -11.00 -0.11 1.23
C TRP A 59 -12.16 -1.03 0.80
N ARG A 60 -11.92 -2.31 0.51
CA ARG A 60 -13.00 -3.27 0.17
C ARG A 60 -14.03 -3.39 1.28
N GLN A 61 -13.59 -3.48 2.53
CA GLN A 61 -14.48 -3.51 3.69
C GLN A 61 -15.30 -2.22 3.83
N ALA A 62 -14.67 -1.05 3.62
CA ALA A 62 -15.34 0.24 3.71
C ALA A 62 -16.40 0.46 2.61
N GLU A 63 -16.17 -0.07 1.41
CA GLU A 63 -17.12 -0.01 0.29
C GLU A 63 -18.23 -1.07 0.38
N GLY A 64 -18.17 -1.96 1.38
CA GLY A 64 -19.09 -3.10 1.48
C GLY A 64 -18.91 -4.14 0.37
N LEU A 65 -17.75 -4.16 -0.29
CA LEU A 65 -17.43 -5.14 -1.32
C LEU A 65 -16.97 -6.45 -0.65
N PRO A 66 -17.42 -7.62 -1.15
CA PRO A 66 -16.94 -8.89 -0.65
C PRO A 66 -15.41 -8.99 -0.81
N ALA A 67 -14.76 -9.66 0.14
CA ALA A 67 -13.30 -9.79 0.20
C ALA A 67 -12.70 -10.40 -1.09
N GLU A 68 -13.49 -11.20 -1.80
CA GLU A 68 -13.13 -11.92 -3.03
C GLU A 68 -13.83 -11.31 -4.25
N LEU A 69 -13.07 -11.04 -5.32
CA LEU A 69 -13.58 -10.56 -6.60
C LEU A 69 -14.34 -11.71 -7.29
N GLY A 70 -15.62 -11.90 -6.95
CA GLY A 70 -16.47 -12.95 -7.55
C GLY A 70 -17.44 -13.65 -6.62
N SER A 71 -17.44 -13.37 -5.31
CA SER A 71 -18.42 -13.96 -4.39
C SER A 71 -19.71 -13.13 -4.28
N VAL A 72 -20.30 -12.75 -5.43
CA VAL A 72 -21.68 -12.23 -5.51
C VAL A 72 -22.53 -13.30 -6.14
N LEU A 73 -22.82 -14.38 -5.40
CA LEU A 73 -23.92 -15.33 -5.62
C LEU A 73 -24.14 -16.11 -4.32
N ASP A 74 -24.87 -15.53 -3.37
CA ASP A 74 -25.91 -16.22 -2.58
C ASP A 74 -26.97 -15.19 -2.17
#